data_AF-A0AAN0JR25-F1
#
_entry.id   AF-A0AAN0JR25-F1
#
_cell.length_a   1.000
_cell.length_b   1.000
_cell.length_c   1.000
_cell.angle_alpha   90.00
_cell.angle_beta   90.00
_cell.angle_gamma   90.00
#
_symmetry.space_group_name_H-M   'P 1'
#
loop_
_entity.id
_entity.type
_entity.pdbx_description
1 polymer ?
#
loop_
_entity_poly.entity_id
_entity_poly.type
_entity_poly.pdbx_seq_one_letter_code
_entity_poly.pdbx_strand_id
1 'polypeptide(L)'
;MDRREEFLVHDNGTSTELNKILHDESLLDVSNLSLLGGRDIKELIPVTEEFNAPLTAIKPNINNLDIVIKELTSDQHLPYSVWHRLGLQLGLYDPRLVDIDKKNRGDPVECFRECMSAWVKGEDKVREKGGPSWSSLATALDTIEEKSIAIYIKTKYGINQA
;
A
#
# COMPACT_ATOMS: atom_id res chain seq x y z
N MET A 1 60.27 -1.28 -41.15
CA MET A 1 59.39 -0.11 -41.18
C MET A 1 58.20 -0.42 -42.06
N ASP A 2 56.99 -0.49 -41.53
CA ASP A 2 55.97 0.52 -41.86
C ASP A 2 54.84 0.50 -40.81
N ARG A 3 54.18 1.66 -40.69
CA ARG A 3 53.49 2.19 -39.50
C ARG A 3 52.19 1.48 -39.13
N ARG A 4 51.99 1.25 -37.83
CA ARG A 4 50.66 1.12 -37.21
C ARG A 4 50.31 2.50 -36.65
N GLU A 5 49.37 3.19 -37.28
CA GLU A 5 48.82 4.44 -36.77
C GLU A 5 47.79 4.12 -35.67
N GLU A 6 48.09 4.61 -34.47
CA GLU A 6 47.22 4.60 -33.30
C GLU A 6 46.09 5.61 -33.52
N PHE A 7 44.86 5.14 -33.62
CA PHE A 7 43.69 6.03 -33.56
C PHE A 7 43.20 6.14 -32.12
N LEU A 8 43.74 7.13 -31.41
CA LEU A 8 43.14 7.77 -30.25
C LEU A 8 41.98 8.64 -30.72
N VAL A 9 40.75 8.39 -30.23
CA VAL A 9 39.73 9.44 -30.16
C VAL A 9 39.11 9.43 -28.78
N HIS A 10 39.22 10.59 -28.14
CA HIS A 10 38.90 10.90 -26.76
C HIS A 10 37.39 11.13 -26.59
N ASP A 11 36.86 10.70 -25.44
CA ASP A 11 35.59 11.15 -24.89
C ASP A 11 35.75 12.60 -24.42
N ASN A 12 35.05 13.50 -25.12
CA ASN A 12 34.89 14.87 -24.69
C ASN A 12 33.39 15.12 -24.51
N GLY A 13 32.88 14.74 -23.34
CA GLY A 13 31.50 14.92 -22.95
C GLY A 13 30.92 16.30 -23.26
N THR A 14 29.67 16.30 -23.70
CA THR A 14 28.73 17.41 -23.49
C THR A 14 27.33 16.81 -23.49
N SER A 15 26.71 16.73 -22.31
CA SER A 15 25.29 16.43 -22.16
C SER A 15 24.54 17.76 -22.34
N THR A 16 23.84 17.91 -23.46
CA THR A 16 22.95 19.04 -23.73
C THR A 16 21.49 18.62 -23.65
N GLU A 17 20.70 19.51 -23.06
CA GLU A 17 19.38 19.31 -22.46
C GLU A 17 18.19 19.03 -23.40
N LEU A 18 17.21 18.34 -22.81
CA LEU A 18 15.75 18.51 -22.88
C LEU A 18 15.18 19.53 -23.89
N ASN A 19 14.37 19.06 -24.85
CA ASN A 19 12.97 19.50 -25.07
C ASN A 19 12.36 18.94 -26.37
N LYS A 20 11.03 18.74 -26.33
CA LYS A 20 10.06 18.52 -27.43
C LYS A 20 9.77 17.08 -27.85
N ILE A 21 8.77 16.47 -27.18
CA ILE A 21 7.66 15.87 -27.93
C ILE A 21 6.35 16.31 -27.26
N LEU A 22 5.80 17.41 -27.76
CA LEU A 22 4.38 17.76 -27.66
C LEU A 22 3.96 18.22 -29.06
N HIS A 23 3.05 17.45 -29.66
CA HIS A 23 2.15 17.78 -30.78
C HIS A 23 1.08 16.68 -30.69
N ASP A 24 -0.03 16.87 -29.98
CA ASP A 24 -1.19 17.72 -30.26
C ASP A 24 -2.09 17.19 -31.39
N GLU A 25 -3.28 16.77 -30.96
CA GLU A 25 -4.58 16.64 -31.62
C GLU A 25 -4.81 15.80 -32.90
N SER A 26 -5.64 14.76 -32.72
CA SER A 26 -6.64 14.17 -33.65
C SER A 26 -6.10 13.47 -34.91
N LEU A 27 -6.56 12.28 -35.30
CA LEU A 27 -7.88 11.96 -35.85
C LEU A 27 -8.10 10.45 -35.68
N LEU A 28 -9.12 9.99 -34.96
CA LEU A 28 -10.33 9.44 -35.56
C LEU A 28 -10.11 8.89 -36.98
N ASP A 29 -9.92 7.58 -37.12
CA ASP A 29 -10.70 6.71 -38.02
C ASP A 29 -10.07 5.30 -38.09
N VAL A 30 -10.32 4.46 -37.08
CA VAL A 30 -10.09 3.01 -37.19
C VAL A 30 -11.34 2.29 -37.72
N SER A 31 -12.30 3.05 -38.30
CA SER A 31 -13.45 2.47 -38.95
C SER A 31 -13.02 1.90 -40.30
N ASN A 32 -12.79 0.58 -40.31
CA ASN A 32 -12.76 -0.27 -41.50
C ASN A 32 -11.44 -0.37 -42.25
N LEU A 33 -10.59 -1.32 -41.84
CA LEU A 33 -9.87 -2.17 -42.79
C LEU A 33 -9.90 -3.64 -42.33
N SER A 34 -11.07 -4.27 -42.49
CA SER A 34 -11.18 -5.74 -42.57
C SER A 34 -10.67 -6.19 -43.94
N LEU A 35 -9.51 -6.85 -43.98
CA LEU A 35 -9.06 -7.62 -45.13
C LEU A 35 -8.39 -8.89 -44.63
N LEU A 36 -9.18 -9.94 -44.40
CA LEU A 36 -8.82 -11.35 -44.67
C LEU A 36 -10.01 -12.26 -44.30
N GLY A 37 -10.69 -12.72 -45.36
CA GLY A 37 -11.32 -14.04 -45.46
C GLY A 37 -12.04 -14.61 -44.24
N GLY A 38 -13.35 -14.36 -44.21
CA GLY A 38 -14.39 -15.33 -43.85
C GLY A 38 -14.06 -16.36 -42.77
N ARG A 39 -14.34 -16.01 -41.52
CA ARG A 39 -14.96 -16.93 -40.56
C ARG A 39 -16.08 -16.18 -39.83
N ASP A 40 -17.22 -16.82 -39.70
CA ASP A 40 -18.38 -16.31 -38.96
C ASP A 40 -17.98 -16.02 -37.51
N ILE A 41 -17.77 -14.74 -37.17
CA ILE A 41 -17.69 -14.29 -35.78
C ILE A 41 -19.13 -14.08 -35.30
N LYS A 42 -19.84 -15.19 -35.09
CA LYS A 42 -21.02 -15.27 -34.22
C LYS A 42 -20.58 -15.77 -32.84
N GLU A 43 -19.65 -15.06 -32.24
CA GLU A 43 -19.49 -15.06 -30.79
C GLU A 43 -19.10 -13.64 -30.40
N LEU A 44 -20.12 -12.78 -30.48
CA LEU A 44 -20.13 -11.45 -29.92
C LEU A 44 -19.92 -11.61 -28.42
N ILE A 45 -18.68 -11.50 -27.94
CA ILE A 45 -18.47 -10.98 -26.59
C ILE A 45 -18.61 -9.47 -26.76
N PRO A 46 -19.72 -8.86 -26.32
CA PRO A 46 -19.74 -7.42 -26.17
C PRO A 46 -18.70 -7.14 -25.11
N VAL A 47 -17.59 -6.51 -25.47
CA VAL A 47 -16.78 -5.79 -24.47
C VAL A 47 -17.54 -4.48 -24.20
N THR A 48 -18.76 -4.63 -23.71
CA THR A 48 -19.42 -3.59 -22.93
C THR A 48 -18.71 -3.58 -21.60
N GLU A 49 -18.38 -2.37 -21.18
CA GLU A 49 -17.89 -1.98 -19.88
C GLU A 49 -18.65 -2.67 -18.74
N GLU A 50 -18.25 -3.90 -18.44
CA GLU A 50 -18.64 -4.61 -17.25
C GLU A 50 -17.38 -5.31 -16.77
N PHE A 51 -16.53 -4.57 -16.05
CA PHE A 51 -15.73 -5.16 -15.00
C PHE A 51 -16.68 -5.57 -13.84
N ASN A 52 -17.67 -6.41 -14.16
CA ASN A 52 -18.57 -7.09 -13.23
C ASN A 52 -17.99 -8.45 -12.82
N ALA A 53 -16.66 -8.59 -12.80
CA ALA A 53 -16.12 -9.44 -11.76
C ALA A 53 -16.58 -8.80 -10.45
N PRO A 54 -17.31 -9.50 -9.58
CA PRO A 54 -17.47 -9.00 -8.23
C PRO A 54 -16.04 -8.79 -7.75
N LEU A 55 -15.64 -7.54 -7.54
CA LEU A 55 -14.74 -7.22 -6.45
C LEU A 55 -15.54 -7.68 -5.22
N THR A 56 -15.57 -8.99 -4.97
CA THR A 56 -15.60 -9.47 -3.61
C THR A 56 -14.33 -8.88 -3.06
N ALA A 57 -14.44 -7.64 -2.57
CA ALA A 57 -13.46 -6.99 -1.76
C ALA A 57 -13.20 -8.04 -0.70
N ILE A 58 -12.11 -8.77 -0.85
CA ILE A 58 -11.55 -9.57 0.22
C ILE A 58 -11.13 -8.47 1.17
N LYS A 59 -12.07 -7.99 1.98
CA LYS A 59 -11.83 -7.09 3.09
C LYS A 59 -10.86 -7.90 3.92
N PRO A 60 -9.55 -7.59 3.89
CA PRO A 60 -8.58 -8.53 4.40
C PRO A 60 -8.90 -8.66 5.87
N ASN A 61 -9.27 -9.88 6.24
CA ASN A 61 -9.69 -10.18 7.57
C ASN A 61 -8.49 -9.90 8.47
N ILE A 62 -8.59 -8.86 9.31
CA ILE A 62 -7.45 -8.34 10.08
C ILE A 62 -7.00 -9.31 11.19
N ASN A 63 -7.64 -10.48 11.26
CA ASN A 63 -7.30 -11.61 12.12
C ASN A 63 -5.85 -12.12 11.93
N ASN A 64 -5.20 -11.73 10.84
CA ASN A 64 -3.82 -12.08 10.55
C ASN A 64 -2.86 -10.99 11.07
N LEU A 65 -2.31 -11.24 12.26
CA LEU A 65 -1.32 -10.38 12.92
C LEU A 65 -0.10 -10.09 12.01
N ASP A 66 0.31 -11.05 11.20
CA ASP A 66 1.40 -10.93 10.24
C ASP A 66 1.11 -9.86 9.18
N ILE A 67 -0.13 -9.78 8.68
CA ILE A 67 -0.55 -8.76 7.71
C ILE A 67 -0.48 -7.38 8.36
N VAL A 68 -1.01 -7.23 9.58
CA VAL A 68 -1.00 -5.94 10.31
C VAL A 68 0.43 -5.46 10.55
N ILE A 69 1.31 -6.34 11.05
CA ILE A 69 2.70 -5.97 11.33
C ILE A 69 3.42 -5.59 10.05
N LYS A 70 3.32 -6.40 8.99
CA LYS A 70 3.96 -6.11 7.70
C LYS A 70 3.54 -4.75 7.17
N GLU A 71 2.23 -4.48 7.16
CA GLU A 71 1.66 -3.24 6.63
C GLU A 71 2.19 -2.02 7.38
N LEU A 72 2.20 -2.07 8.71
CA LEU A 72 2.61 -0.93 9.52
C LEU A 72 4.13 -0.71 9.47
N THR A 73 4.92 -1.77 9.48
CA THR A 73 6.38 -1.64 9.71
C THR A 73 7.18 -1.80 8.43
N SER A 74 6.94 -2.84 7.65
CA SER A 74 7.70 -3.11 6.43
C SER A 74 7.29 -2.19 5.30
N ASP A 75 5.98 -1.96 5.15
CA ASP A 75 5.44 -1.21 4.02
C ASP A 75 5.32 0.29 4.34
N GLN A 76 5.12 0.67 5.61
CA GLN A 76 4.88 2.07 6.03
C GLN A 76 5.92 2.63 7.02
N HIS A 77 6.89 1.82 7.45
CA HIS A 77 7.99 2.24 8.32
C HIS A 77 7.57 2.90 9.64
N LEU A 78 6.43 2.48 10.20
CA LEU A 78 5.96 2.94 11.51
C LEU A 78 7.02 2.61 12.57
N PRO A 79 7.49 3.59 13.36
CA PRO A 79 8.44 3.34 14.43
C PRO A 79 7.82 2.46 15.52
N TYR A 80 8.49 1.37 15.89
CA TYR A 80 8.00 0.46 16.94
C TYR A 80 7.74 1.16 18.28
N SER A 81 8.44 2.25 18.59
CA SER A 81 8.31 3.02 19.83
C SER A 81 6.91 3.63 20.04
N VAL A 82 6.07 3.76 19.00
CA VAL A 82 4.72 4.31 19.13
C VAL A 82 3.72 3.29 19.70
N TRP A 83 4.11 2.03 19.88
CA TRP A 83 3.24 0.92 20.27
C TRP A 83 2.34 1.20 21.48
N HIS A 84 2.87 1.91 22.48
CA HIS A 84 2.15 2.18 23.71
C HIS A 84 1.04 3.21 23.49
N ARG A 85 1.36 4.32 22.81
CA ARG A 85 0.37 5.35 22.44
C ARG A 85 -0.69 4.77 21.52
N LEU A 86 -0.27 3.97 20.53
CA LEU A 86 -1.17 3.31 19.59
C LEU A 86 -2.10 2.32 20.31
N GLY A 87 -1.57 1.47 21.18
CA GLY A 87 -2.33 0.49 21.95
C GLY A 87 -3.45 1.12 22.79
N LEU A 88 -3.18 2.26 23.44
CA LEU A 88 -4.20 3.03 24.17
C LEU A 88 -5.32 3.51 23.25
N GLN A 89 -4.99 4.05 22.07
CA GLN A 89 -6.01 4.52 21.11
C GLN A 89 -6.85 3.38 20.54
N LEU A 90 -6.24 2.20 20.39
CA LEU A 90 -6.91 0.97 19.95
C LEU A 90 -7.80 0.34 21.03
N GLY A 91 -7.75 0.83 22.28
CA GLY A 91 -8.63 0.39 23.36
C GLY A 91 -8.02 -0.62 24.34
N LEU A 92 -6.70 -0.83 24.29
CA LEU A 92 -5.99 -1.60 25.31
C LEU A 92 -5.79 -0.75 26.58
N TYR A 93 -5.85 -1.39 27.74
CA TYR A 93 -5.65 -0.70 29.01
C TYR A 93 -4.16 -0.47 29.30
N ASP A 94 -3.85 0.67 29.92
CA ASP A 94 -2.49 1.02 30.35
C ASP A 94 -1.82 -0.07 31.21
N PRO A 95 -2.48 -0.66 32.23
CA PRO A 95 -1.91 -1.81 32.96
C PRO A 95 -1.43 -2.97 32.08
N ARG A 96 -2.19 -3.33 31.03
CA ARG A 96 -1.80 -4.40 30.10
C ARG A 96 -0.56 -4.00 29.30
N LEU A 97 -0.51 -2.76 28.83
CA LEU A 97 0.65 -2.25 28.10
C LEU A 97 1.88 -2.24 29.00
N VAL A 98 1.77 -1.77 30.24
CA VAL A 98 2.84 -1.83 31.23
C VAL A 98 3.31 -3.26 31.50
N ASP A 99 2.40 -4.23 31.54
CA ASP A 99 2.75 -5.65 31.70
C ASP A 99 3.47 -6.22 30.46
N ILE A 100 3.07 -5.82 29.25
CA ILE A 100 3.78 -6.14 28.01
C ILE A 100 5.21 -5.59 28.04
N ASP A 101 5.38 -4.33 28.46
CA ASP A 101 6.68 -3.68 28.54
C ASP A 101 7.64 -4.41 29.48
N LYS A 102 7.17 -4.72 30.69
CA LYS A 102 7.92 -5.48 31.70
C LYS A 102 8.28 -6.88 31.20
N LYS A 103 7.33 -7.59 30.60
CA LYS A 103 7.52 -8.95 30.09
C LYS A 103 8.60 -9.01 29.01
N ASN A 104 8.62 -8.03 28.12
CA ASN A 104 9.57 -7.95 27.02
C ASN A 104 10.82 -7.11 27.35
N ARG A 105 11.01 -6.74 28.63
CA ARG A 105 12.17 -6.00 29.13
C ARG A 105 12.41 -4.68 28.39
N GLY A 106 11.34 -4.03 27.92
CA GLY A 106 11.40 -2.78 27.18
C GLY A 106 11.85 -2.91 25.72
N ASP A 107 11.92 -4.11 25.14
CA ASP A 107 12.18 -4.29 23.70
C ASP A 107 11.00 -3.76 22.87
N PRO A 108 11.16 -2.64 22.12
CA PRO A 108 10.06 -2.03 21.39
C PRO A 108 9.46 -2.95 20.31
N VAL A 109 10.27 -3.83 19.71
CA VAL A 109 9.81 -4.71 18.62
C VAL A 109 8.88 -5.78 19.17
N GLU A 110 9.28 -6.45 20.25
CA GLU A 110 8.46 -7.46 20.91
C GLU A 110 7.23 -6.82 21.58
N CYS A 111 7.38 -5.66 22.22
CA CYS A 111 6.25 -4.92 22.78
C CYS A 111 5.21 -4.55 21.72
N PHE A 112 5.64 -4.05 20.55
CA PHE A 112 4.74 -3.74 19.45
C PHE A 112 4.03 -5.00 18.94
N ARG A 113 4.74 -6.12 18.76
CA ARG A 113 4.17 -7.40 18.32
C ARG A 113 3.11 -7.91 19.29
N GLU A 114 3.38 -7.88 20.59
CA GLU A 114 2.42 -8.31 21.62
C GLU A 114 1.23 -7.35 21.75
N CYS A 115 1.46 -6.05 21.62
CA CYS A 115 0.40 -5.03 21.58
C CYS A 115 -0.57 -5.28 20.41
N MET A 116 -0.06 -5.46 19.20
CA MET A 116 -0.88 -5.77 18.03
C MET A 116 -1.59 -7.13 18.19
N SER A 117 -0.96 -8.12 18.81
CA SER A 117 -1.59 -9.41 19.12
C SER A 117 -2.78 -9.26 20.06
N ALA A 118 -2.65 -8.48 21.13
CA ALA A 118 -3.74 -8.21 22.06
C ALA A 118 -4.88 -7.44 21.39
N TRP A 119 -4.56 -6.48 20.53
CA TRP A 119 -5.56 -5.77 19.76
C TRP A 119 -6.34 -6.68 18.80
N VAL A 120 -5.64 -7.52 18.01
CA VAL A 120 -6.29 -8.47 17.09
C VAL A 120 -7.19 -9.47 17.82
N LYS A 121 -6.83 -9.87 19.05
CA LYS A 121 -7.68 -10.71 19.92
C LYS A 121 -8.91 -10.00 20.46
N GLY A 122 -9.00 -8.67 20.33
CA GLY A 122 -10.12 -7.89 20.82
C GLY A 122 -10.16 -7.76 22.33
N GLU A 123 -8.99 -7.76 22.98
CA GLU A 123 -8.83 -7.62 24.43
C GLU A 123 -9.39 -6.28 24.95
N ASP A 124 -9.63 -6.19 26.26
CA ASP A 124 -10.00 -4.94 26.94
C ASP A 124 -11.19 -4.22 26.26
N LYS A 125 -11.04 -2.93 25.90
CA LYS A 125 -12.07 -2.10 25.25
C LYS A 125 -11.93 -2.05 23.73
N VAL A 126 -11.16 -2.93 23.12
CA VAL A 126 -10.95 -2.91 21.67
C VAL A 126 -12.27 -2.99 20.91
N ARG A 127 -13.22 -3.80 21.37
CA ARG A 127 -14.55 -3.93 20.74
C ARG A 127 -15.39 -2.64 20.87
N GLU A 128 -15.25 -1.91 21.96
CA GLU A 128 -15.89 -0.59 22.15
C GLU A 128 -15.28 0.47 21.22
N LYS A 129 -14.02 0.29 20.82
CA LYS A 129 -13.27 1.15 19.88
C LYS A 129 -13.43 0.74 18.40
N GLY A 130 -14.47 -0.02 18.07
CA GLY A 130 -14.74 -0.47 16.70
C GLY A 130 -14.11 -1.82 16.35
N GLY A 131 -13.54 -2.52 17.33
CA GLY A 131 -12.93 -3.84 17.17
C GLY A 131 -11.61 -3.80 16.41
N PRO A 132 -11.00 -4.98 16.17
CA PRO A 132 -9.88 -5.07 15.26
C PRO A 132 -10.40 -4.85 13.83
N SER A 133 -10.10 -3.67 13.26
CA SER A 133 -10.47 -3.31 11.89
C SER A 133 -9.48 -2.30 11.31
N TRP A 134 -9.35 -2.26 9.99
CA TRP A 134 -8.51 -1.24 9.32
C TRP A 134 -9.02 0.19 9.58
N SER A 135 -10.33 0.37 9.78
CA SER A 135 -10.92 1.67 10.12
C SER A 135 -10.51 2.13 11.51
N SER A 136 -10.64 1.27 12.53
CA SER A 136 -10.23 1.62 13.90
C SER A 136 -8.72 1.83 13.99
N LEU A 137 -7.93 1.05 13.26
CA LEU A 137 -6.48 1.26 13.15
C LEU A 137 -6.13 2.60 12.51
N ALA A 138 -6.75 2.95 11.38
CA ALA A 138 -6.51 4.23 10.73
C ALA A 138 -6.91 5.41 11.62
N THR A 139 -8.04 5.34 12.32
CA THR A 139 -8.45 6.38 13.28
C THR A 139 -7.46 6.50 14.44
N ALA A 140 -6.97 5.38 14.98
CA ALA A 140 -5.98 5.39 16.05
C ALA A 140 -4.64 5.99 15.60
N LEU A 141 -4.17 5.66 14.39
CA LEU A 141 -2.97 6.23 13.79
C LEU A 141 -3.10 7.74 13.57
N ASP A 142 -4.23 8.18 13.04
CA ASP A 142 -4.53 9.61 12.86
C ASP A 142 -4.49 10.37 14.19
N THR A 143 -5.00 9.75 15.26
CA THR A 143 -5.02 10.32 16.62
C THR A 143 -3.63 10.43 17.25
N ILE A 144 -2.69 9.54 16.92
CA ILE A 144 -1.31 9.62 17.40
C ILE A 144 -0.39 10.44 16.48
N GLU A 145 -0.97 11.16 15.52
CA GLU A 145 -0.32 12.02 14.53
C GLU A 145 0.42 11.27 13.41
N GLU A 146 0.19 9.96 13.25
CA GLU A 146 0.67 9.13 12.14
C GLU A 146 -0.25 9.25 10.90
N LYS A 147 -0.52 10.51 10.51
CA LYS A 147 -1.54 10.87 9.52
C LYS A 147 -1.28 10.27 8.14
N SER A 148 -0.02 10.25 7.70
CA SER A 148 0.36 9.71 6.39
C SER A 148 0.01 8.23 6.29
N ILE A 149 0.27 7.46 7.35
CA ILE A 149 -0.01 6.02 7.43
C ILE A 149 -1.52 5.79 7.55
N ALA A 150 -2.23 6.62 8.33
CA ALA A 150 -3.68 6.58 8.42
C ALA A 150 -4.35 6.80 7.05
N ILE A 151 -3.89 7.80 6.28
CA ILE A 151 -4.38 8.07 4.92
C ILE A 151 -4.09 6.90 4.00
N TYR A 152 -2.87 6.34 4.06
CA TYR A 152 -2.50 5.19 3.27
C TYR A 152 -3.42 3.98 3.52
N ILE A 153 -3.67 3.63 4.79
CA ILE A 153 -4.57 2.53 5.17
C ILE A 153 -5.99 2.81 4.68
N LYS A 154 -6.48 4.04 4.84
CA LYS A 154 -7.81 4.43 4.36
C LYS A 154 -7.94 4.23 2.85
N THR A 155 -6.95 4.70 2.08
CA THR A 155 -6.91 4.54 0.62
C THR A 155 -6.81 3.07 0.20
N LYS A 156 -5.90 2.30 0.80
CA LYS A 156 -5.68 0.89 0.47
C LYS A 156 -6.91 0.03 0.69
N TYR A 157 -7.66 0.30 1.75
CA TYR A 157 -8.80 -0.52 2.17
C TYR A 157 -10.17 0.13 1.89
N GLY A 158 -10.21 1.20 1.09
CA GLY A 158 -11.46 1.86 0.67
C GLY A 158 -12.31 2.40 1.84
N ILE A 159 -11.65 2.92 2.88
CA ILE A 159 -12.33 3.48 4.06
C ILE A 159 -12.67 4.94 3.74
N ASN A 160 -13.92 5.18 3.35
CA ASN A 160 -14.42 6.52 3.05
C ASN A 160 -14.40 7.42 4.29
N GLN A 161 -13.95 8.66 4.14
CA GLN A 161 -14.07 9.69 5.18
C GLN A 161 -15.55 10.09 5.28
N ALA A 162 -16.14 9.93 6.46
CA ALA A 162 -17.46 10.45 6.79
C ALA A 162 -17.37 11.94 7.17
#